data_AF-M2R1X4-F1
#
_entry.id   AF-M2R1X4-F1
#
_cell.length_a   1.000
_cell.length_b   1.000
_cell.length_c   1.000
_cell.angle_alpha   90.00
_cell.angle_beta   90.00
_cell.angle_gamma   90.00
#
_symmetry.space_group_name_H-M   'P 1'
#
loop_
_entity.id
_entity.type
_entity.pdbx_description
1 polymer ?
#
loop_
_entity_poly.entity_id
_entity_poly.type
_entity_poly.pdbx_seq_one_letter_code
_entity_poly.pdbx_strand_id
1 'polypeptide(L)'
;MSSETAVGLDRSPMNAKRGQWDVLREIVTQSTVTAPEEIWRDRSHRIASSLGAPDNAYTGRSVRVTPKAGGAAGALHDLQVILRRNNVMAEYRSQERHEKKGEKRRRLESLRWRRRFAHEVRKKVQLVNEIRARGA
;
A
#
# COMPACT_ATOMS: atom_id res chain seq x y z
N MET A 1 -28.87 -70.54 40.27
CA MET A 1 -29.69 -70.33 41.49
C MET A 1 -28.89 -69.36 42.35
N SER A 2 -29.30 -68.14 42.66
CA SER A 2 -30.63 -67.54 42.64
C SER A 2 -30.50 -66.03 42.45
N SER A 3 -31.57 -65.49 41.87
CA SER A 3 -31.98 -64.09 41.81
C SER A 3 -31.99 -63.39 43.17
N GLU A 4 -31.62 -62.11 43.21
CA GLU A 4 -32.44 -61.13 43.95
C GLU A 4 -32.21 -59.70 43.47
N THR A 5 -33.30 -59.12 42.99
CA THR A 5 -33.53 -57.73 42.61
C THR A 5 -33.69 -56.86 43.86
N ALA A 6 -32.94 -55.76 43.96
CA ALA A 6 -33.27 -54.67 44.87
C ALA A 6 -33.22 -53.33 44.11
N VAL A 7 -34.41 -52.78 43.91
CA VAL A 7 -34.71 -51.48 43.32
C VAL A 7 -34.09 -50.39 44.20
N GLY A 8 -32.94 -49.86 43.76
CA GLY A 8 -32.35 -48.65 44.31
C GLY A 8 -33.11 -47.43 43.78
N LEU A 9 -33.89 -46.79 44.65
CA LEU A 9 -34.59 -45.54 44.39
C LEU A 9 -33.61 -44.47 43.86
N ASP A 10 -33.73 -44.16 42.56
CA ASP A 10 -33.09 -43.02 41.93
C ASP A 10 -33.66 -41.73 42.56
N ARG A 11 -32.89 -41.14 43.48
CA ARG A 11 -33.08 -39.76 43.93
C ARG A 11 -32.07 -38.88 43.21
N SER A 12 -32.16 -38.78 41.88
CA SER A 12 -31.43 -37.77 41.12
C SER A 12 -31.88 -36.36 41.56
N PRO A 13 -30.99 -35.53 42.11
CA PRO A 13 -31.35 -34.16 42.44
C PRO A 13 -31.51 -33.34 41.14
N MET A 14 -32.71 -32.77 41.03
CA MET A 14 -33.05 -31.51 40.37
C MET A 14 -31.98 -30.89 39.45
N ASN A 15 -32.27 -30.93 38.14
CA ASN A 15 -32.09 -29.85 37.16
C ASN A 15 -31.25 -28.64 37.65
N ALA A 16 -29.93 -28.78 37.65
CA ALA A 16 -29.02 -27.66 37.83
C ALA A 16 -29.03 -26.85 36.53
N LYS A 17 -29.54 -25.61 36.59
CA LYS A 17 -29.52 -24.68 35.45
C LYS A 17 -28.08 -24.58 34.94
N ARG A 18 -27.83 -25.08 33.72
CA ARG A 18 -26.54 -24.87 33.04
C ARG A 18 -26.27 -23.37 33.07
N GLY A 19 -25.21 -22.96 33.78
CA GLY A 19 -24.85 -21.56 33.83
C GLY A 19 -24.52 -21.10 32.42
N GLN A 20 -24.87 -19.86 32.08
CA GLN A 20 -24.42 -19.22 30.84
C GLN A 20 -22.91 -19.36 30.64
N TRP A 21 -22.16 -19.40 31.74
CA TRP A 21 -20.72 -19.62 31.80
C TRP A 21 -20.27 -21.04 31.45
N ASP A 22 -21.08 -22.07 31.71
CA ASP A 22 -20.76 -23.45 31.38
C ASP A 22 -20.95 -23.71 29.89
N VAL A 23 -21.98 -23.10 29.30
CA VAL A 23 -22.20 -23.09 27.84
C VAL A 23 -21.04 -22.40 27.12
N LEU A 24 -20.57 -21.26 27.64
CA LEU A 24 -19.41 -20.57 27.07
C LEU A 24 -18.12 -21.39 27.22
N ARG A 25 -17.93 -22.09 28.35
CA ARG A 25 -16.81 -23.01 28.53
C ARG A 25 -16.87 -24.17 27.54
N GLU A 26 -18.04 -24.77 27.38
CA GLU A 26 -18.29 -25.86 26.45
C GLU A 26 -17.98 -25.42 25.00
N ILE A 27 -18.42 -24.23 24.60
CA ILE A 27 -18.10 -23.62 23.29
C ILE A 27 -16.60 -23.38 23.11
N VAL A 28 -15.90 -22.87 24.14
CA VAL A 28 -14.45 -22.66 24.09
C VAL A 28 -13.70 -23.99 24.02
N THR A 29 -14.16 -25.02 24.73
CA THR A 29 -13.56 -26.36 24.67
C THR A 29 -13.87 -27.10 23.37
N GLN A 30 -15.02 -26.84 22.75
CA GLN A 30 -15.41 -27.36 21.44
C GLN A 30 -14.79 -26.57 20.29
N SER A 31 -14.37 -25.33 20.53
CA SER A 31 -13.51 -24.62 19.59
C SER A 31 -12.17 -25.33 19.59
N THR A 32 -11.91 -26.10 18.54
CA THR A 32 -10.58 -26.61 18.27
C THR A 32 -9.66 -25.40 18.25
N VAL A 33 -8.83 -25.26 19.29
CA VAL A 33 -7.75 -24.28 19.30
C VAL A 33 -6.80 -24.71 18.19
N THR A 34 -7.08 -24.31 16.95
CA THR A 34 -6.04 -24.22 15.93
C THR A 34 -4.93 -23.45 16.59
N ALA A 35 -3.73 -24.03 16.58
CA ALA A 35 -2.58 -23.40 17.19
C ALA A 35 -2.53 -21.95 16.69
N PRO A 36 -2.24 -20.94 17.53
CA PRO A 36 -2.15 -19.55 17.07
C PRO A 36 -1.35 -19.42 15.76
N GLU A 37 -0.33 -20.26 15.60
CA GLU A 37 0.50 -20.43 14.41
C GLU A 37 -0.30 -20.81 13.15
N GLU A 38 -1.30 -21.70 13.24
CA GLU A 38 -2.16 -22.09 12.13
C GLU A 38 -3.10 -20.94 11.73
N ILE A 39 -3.67 -20.24 12.71
CA ILE A 39 -4.50 -19.04 12.46
C ILE A 39 -3.67 -17.96 11.76
N TRP A 40 -2.44 -17.73 12.22
CA TRP A 40 -1.52 -16.78 11.61
C TRP A 40 -1.09 -17.20 10.21
N ARG A 41 -0.79 -18.49 10.00
CA ARG A 41 -0.41 -19.04 8.69
C ARG A 41 -1.54 -18.88 7.67
N ASP A 42 -2.77 -19.20 8.06
CA ASP A 42 -3.94 -19.03 7.20
C ASP A 42 -4.19 -17.56 6.83
N ARG A 43 -4.10 -16.67 7.83
CA ARG A 43 -4.28 -15.23 7.61
C ARG A 43 -3.16 -14.65 6.75
N SER A 44 -1.91 -15.04 7.00
CA SER A 44 -0.76 -14.55 6.24
C SER A 44 -0.83 -15.00 4.79
N HIS A 45 -1.22 -16.24 4.49
CA HIS A 45 -1.42 -16.70 3.11
C HIS A 45 -2.54 -15.94 2.40
N ARG A 46 -3.69 -15.73 3.06
CA ARG A 46 -4.80 -14.96 2.48
C ARG A 46 -4.42 -13.51 2.20
N ILE A 47 -3.74 -12.85 3.15
CA ILE A 47 -3.29 -11.46 3.00
C ILE A 47 -2.16 -11.36 1.97
N ALA A 48 -1.17 -12.26 2.00
CA ALA A 48 -0.08 -12.26 1.03
C ALA A 48 -0.59 -12.51 -0.40
N SER A 49 -1.67 -13.30 -0.56
CA SER A 49 -2.29 -13.52 -1.87
C SER A 49 -3.06 -12.30 -2.41
N SER A 50 -3.54 -11.42 -1.53
CA SER A 50 -4.24 -10.19 -1.93
C SER A 50 -3.32 -8.98 -2.08
N LEU A 51 -2.12 -9.03 -1.48
CA LEU A 51 -1.08 -8.04 -1.68
C LEU A 51 -0.40 -8.27 -3.04
N GLY A 52 -0.20 -7.19 -3.80
CA GLY A 52 0.60 -7.22 -5.01
C GLY A 52 2.06 -7.61 -4.70
N ALA A 53 2.79 -8.07 -5.72
CA ALA A 53 4.22 -8.33 -5.58
C ALA A 53 4.94 -7.10 -5.00
N PRO A 54 5.91 -7.28 -4.09
CA PRO A 54 6.62 -6.16 -3.49
C PRO A 54 7.28 -5.31 -4.57
N ASP A 55 7.23 -4.00 -4.39
CA ASP A 55 7.81 -3.04 -5.31
C ASP A 55 9.31 -3.32 -5.49
N ASN A 56 9.75 -3.37 -6.75
CA ASN A 56 11.14 -3.41 -7.13
C ASN A 56 11.60 -2.04 -7.67
N ALA A 57 12.90 -1.88 -7.89
CA ALA A 57 13.47 -0.63 -8.42
C ALA A 57 12.88 -0.18 -9.77
N TYR A 58 12.19 -1.06 -10.49
CA TYR A 58 11.59 -0.81 -11.80
C TYR A 58 10.08 -0.57 -11.74
N THR A 59 9.44 -0.78 -10.59
CA THR A 59 7.96 -0.75 -10.48
C THR A 59 7.42 0.62 -10.89
N GLY A 60 8.01 1.71 -10.39
CA GLY A 60 7.68 3.09 -10.79
C GLY A 60 8.20 3.54 -12.17
N ARG A 61 8.86 2.65 -12.93
CA ARG A 61 9.43 2.91 -14.26
C ARG A 61 8.99 1.86 -15.28
N SER A 62 7.89 1.16 -14.99
CA SER A 62 7.30 0.15 -15.86
C SER A 62 5.95 0.62 -16.37
N VAL A 63 5.67 0.38 -17.66
CA VAL A 63 4.38 0.69 -18.29
C VAL A 63 3.91 -0.54 -19.03
N ARG A 64 2.69 -0.98 -18.75
CA ARG A 64 2.08 -2.11 -19.45
C ARG A 64 1.64 -1.67 -20.84
N VAL A 65 2.08 -2.41 -21.87
CA VAL A 65 1.64 -2.19 -23.24
C VAL A 65 0.19 -2.65 -23.38
N THR A 66 -0.69 -1.74 -23.79
CA THR A 66 -2.11 -2.06 -24.05
C THR A 66 -2.49 -1.63 -25.48
N PRO A 67 -3.18 -2.48 -26.26
CA PRO A 67 -3.59 -2.13 -27.62
C PRO A 67 -4.48 -0.88 -27.69
N LYS A 68 -5.31 -0.66 -26.66
CA LYS A 68 -6.24 0.48 -26.57
C LYS A 68 -5.54 1.82 -26.37
N ALA A 69 -4.34 1.85 -25.81
CA ALA A 69 -3.57 3.06 -25.54
C ALA A 69 -2.50 3.35 -26.61
N GLY A 70 -2.75 2.95 -27.86
CA GLY A 70 -1.78 3.15 -28.95
C GLY A 70 -0.65 2.11 -28.99
N GLY A 71 -0.85 0.95 -28.36
CA GLY A 71 0.08 -0.17 -28.42
C GLY A 71 1.46 0.16 -27.86
N ALA A 72 2.51 -0.34 -28.51
CA ALA A 72 3.89 -0.16 -28.05
C ALA A 72 4.37 1.31 -28.11
N ALA A 73 3.95 2.06 -29.12
CA ALA A 73 4.36 3.45 -29.30
C ALA A 73 3.80 4.35 -28.19
N GLY A 74 2.52 4.20 -27.83
CA GLY A 74 1.90 4.92 -26.73
C GLY A 74 2.56 4.59 -25.38
N ALA A 75 2.77 3.31 -25.11
CA ALA A 75 3.45 2.88 -23.89
C ALA A 75 4.88 3.44 -23.76
N LEU A 76 5.62 3.57 -24.87
CA LEU A 76 6.94 4.19 -24.88
C LEU A 76 6.87 5.70 -24.59
N HIS A 77 5.88 6.40 -25.14
CA HIS A 77 5.65 7.81 -24.84
C HIS A 77 5.36 8.02 -23.35
N ASP A 78 4.45 7.22 -22.79
CA ASP A 78 4.10 7.30 -21.37
C ASP A 78 5.31 7.04 -20.48
N LEU A 79 6.12 6.02 -20.83
CA LEU A 79 7.37 5.75 -20.14
C LEU A 79 8.32 6.95 -20.19
N GLN A 80 8.47 7.61 -21.35
CA GLN A 80 9.29 8.81 -21.47
C GLN A 80 8.80 9.96 -20.58
N VAL A 81 7.48 10.16 -20.49
CA VAL A 81 6.87 11.17 -19.60
C VAL A 81 7.19 10.85 -18.14
N ILE A 82 7.04 9.59 -17.72
CA ILE A 82 7.35 9.13 -16.36
C ILE A 82 8.83 9.39 -16.03
N LEU A 83 9.74 9.00 -16.92
CA LEU A 83 11.18 9.21 -16.73
C LEU A 83 11.57 10.70 -16.65
N ARG A 84 10.90 11.57 -17.41
CA ARG A 84 11.10 13.02 -17.36
C ARG A 84 10.57 13.62 -16.05
N ARG A 85 9.37 13.23 -15.62
CA ARG A 85 8.77 13.68 -14.36
C ARG A 85 9.65 13.33 -13.15
N ASN A 86 10.19 12.12 -13.15
CA ASN A 86 11.11 11.64 -12.11
C ASN A 86 12.55 12.13 -12.29
N ASN A 87 12.83 12.98 -13.29
CA ASN A 87 14.14 13.57 -13.57
C ASN A 87 15.30 12.55 -13.78
N VAL A 88 14.98 11.30 -14.13
CA VAL A 88 15.94 10.18 -14.24
C VAL A 88 17.01 10.47 -15.29
N MET A 89 16.61 11.02 -16.45
CA MET A 89 17.54 11.30 -17.55
C MET A 89 18.55 12.40 -17.22
N ALA A 90 18.11 13.46 -16.54
CA ALA A 90 19.00 14.57 -16.18
C ALA A 90 19.94 14.17 -15.04
N GLU A 91 19.46 13.33 -14.13
CA GLU A 91 20.28 12.74 -13.08
C GLU A 91 21.34 11.79 -13.67
N TYR A 92 20.95 10.88 -14.57
CA TYR A 92 21.86 9.99 -15.27
C TYR A 92 23.02 10.77 -15.93
N ARG A 93 22.71 11.83 -16.68
CA ARG A 93 23.73 12.71 -17.29
C ARG A 93 24.59 13.45 -16.28
N SER A 94 24.02 13.85 -15.13
CA SER A 94 24.78 14.51 -14.07
C SER A 94 25.68 13.55 -13.30
N GLN A 95 25.34 12.26 -13.26
CA GLN A 95 26.10 11.22 -12.57
C GLN A 95 27.18 10.58 -13.45
N GLU A 96 27.12 10.76 -14.78
CA GLU A 96 28.12 10.24 -15.73
C GLU A 96 29.55 10.68 -15.36
N ARG A 97 29.70 11.86 -14.74
CA ARG A 97 30.99 12.39 -14.27
C ARG A 97 30.87 12.91 -12.85
N HIS A 98 31.96 12.78 -12.08
CA HIS A 98 32.01 13.34 -10.75
C HIS A 98 31.97 14.88 -10.79
N GLU A 99 30.94 15.46 -10.16
CA GLU A 99 30.85 16.90 -9.88
C GLU A 99 31.36 17.18 -8.46
N LYS A 100 32.30 18.13 -8.32
CA LYS A 100 32.81 18.53 -7.00
C LYS A 100 31.68 19.08 -6.14
N LYS A 101 31.72 18.83 -4.82
CA LYS A 101 30.67 19.26 -3.87
C LYS A 101 30.38 20.77 -3.93
N GLY A 102 31.41 21.62 -4.06
CA GLY A 102 31.25 23.07 -4.14
C GLY A 102 30.56 23.53 -5.43
N GLU A 103 30.94 22.95 -6.56
CA GLU A 103 30.32 23.21 -7.86
C GLU A 103 28.86 22.76 -7.87
N LYS A 104 28.57 21.57 -7.32
CA LYS A 104 27.21 21.05 -7.14
C LYS A 104 26.33 22.01 -6.33
N ARG A 105 26.84 22.55 -5.22
CA ARG A 105 26.12 23.53 -4.39
C ARG A 105 25.79 24.80 -5.19
N ARG A 106 26.79 25.37 -5.87
CA ARG A 106 26.61 26.59 -6.70
C ARG A 106 25.61 26.36 -7.84
N ARG A 107 25.69 25.20 -8.51
CA ARG A 107 24.73 24.79 -9.55
C ARG A 107 23.31 24.73 -9.00
N LEU A 108 23.10 24.02 -7.89
CA LEU A 108 21.77 23.85 -7.29
C LEU A 108 21.18 25.16 -6.77
N GLU A 109 22.00 26.05 -6.21
CA GLU A 109 21.59 27.39 -5.80
C GLU A 109 21.13 28.23 -6.99
N SER A 110 21.95 28.29 -8.05
CA SER A 110 21.61 28.98 -9.30
C SER A 110 20.32 28.42 -9.95
N LEU A 111 20.13 27.09 -9.93
CA LEU A 111 18.92 26.45 -10.44
C LEU A 111 17.69 26.84 -9.61
N ARG A 112 17.80 26.83 -8.27
CA ARG A 112 16.72 27.26 -7.37
C ARG A 112 16.34 28.72 -7.60
N TRP A 113 17.33 29.60 -7.76
CA TRP A 113 17.07 31.01 -8.05
C TRP A 113 16.36 31.18 -9.40
N ARG A 114 16.86 30.56 -10.48
CA ARG A 114 16.23 30.62 -11.81
C ARG A 114 14.78 30.12 -11.80
N ARG A 115 14.49 29.04 -11.07
CA ARG A 115 13.12 28.50 -10.92
C ARG A 115 12.21 29.49 -10.20
N ARG A 116 12.66 30.08 -9.10
CA ARG A 116 11.90 31.09 -8.35
C ARG A 116 11.68 32.35 -9.19
N PHE A 117 12.72 32.85 -9.85
CA PHE A 117 12.64 34.01 -10.72
C PHE A 117 11.62 33.78 -11.86
N ALA A 118 11.71 32.65 -12.57
CA ALA A 118 10.77 32.33 -13.64
C ALA A 118 9.31 32.21 -13.14
N HIS A 119 9.11 31.71 -11.92
CA HIS A 119 7.78 31.64 -11.31
C HIS A 119 7.22 33.04 -11.00
N GLU A 120 8.03 33.92 -10.41
CA GLU A 120 7.61 35.29 -10.11
C GLU A 120 7.34 36.09 -11.40
N VAL A 121 8.19 35.95 -12.42
CA VAL A 121 7.94 36.53 -13.75
C VAL A 121 6.62 36.03 -14.33
N ARG A 122 6.35 34.72 -14.27
CA ARG A 122 5.09 34.14 -14.77
C ARG A 122 3.87 34.73 -14.06
N LYS A 123 3.90 34.86 -12.74
CA LYS A 123 2.82 35.49 -11.97
C LYS A 123 2.55 36.93 -12.40
N LYS A 124 3.62 37.72 -12.59
CA LYS A 124 3.48 39.12 -13.03
C LYS A 124 2.92 39.21 -14.44
N VAL A 125 3.36 38.36 -15.36
CA VAL A 125 2.81 38.29 -16.72
C VAL A 125 1.34 37.87 -16.72
N GLN A 126 0.97 36.90 -15.88
CA GLN A 126 -0.44 36.50 -15.70
C GLN A 126 -1.30 37.68 -15.23
N LEU A 127 -0.86 38.43 -14.22
CA LEU A 127 -1.56 39.62 -13.74
C LEU A 127 -1.74 40.67 -14.85
N VAL A 128 -0.69 40.95 -15.62
CA VAL A 128 -0.77 41.91 -16.74
C VAL A 128 -1.78 41.44 -17.79
N ASN A 129 -1.77 40.15 -18.12
CA ASN A 129 -2.74 39.58 -19.07
C ASN A 129 -4.17 39.66 -18.54
N GLU A 130 -4.39 39.48 -17.23
CA GLU A 130 -5.70 39.66 -16.60
C GLU A 130 -6.18 41.11 -16.64
N ILE A 131 -5.30 42.08 -16.37
CA ILE A 131 -5.63 43.51 -16.47
C ILE A 131 -6.01 43.87 -17.92
N ARG A 132 -5.21 43.41 -18.89
CA ARG A 132 -5.49 43.59 -20.32
C ARG A 132 -6.82 42.97 -20.74
N ALA A 133 -7.13 41.77 -20.24
CA ALA A 133 -8.39 41.09 -20.54
C ALA A 133 -9.62 41.83 -19.98
N ARG A 134 -9.45 42.63 -18.91
CA ARG A 134 -10.50 43.47 -18.34
C ARG A 134 -10.71 44.80 -19.08
N GLY A 135 -9.88 45.12 -20.07
CA GLY A 135 -10.07 46.29 -20.95
C GLY A 135 -9.42 47.59 -20.46
N ALA A 136 -8.39 47.51 -19.60
CA ALA A 136 -7.47 48.62 -19.36
C ALA A 136 -6.37 48.69 -20.44
#